data_AF-A0A3C2C5A9-F1
#
_entry.id   AF-A0A3C2C5A9-F1
#
_cell.length_a   1.000
_cell.length_b   1.000
_cell.length_c   1.000
_cell.angle_alpha   90.00
_cell.angle_beta   90.00
_cell.angle_gamma   90.00
#
_symmetry.space_group_name_H-M   'P 1'
#
loop_
_entity.id
_entity.type
_entity.pdbx_description
1 polymer ?
#
loop_
_entity_poly.entity_id
_entity_poly.type
_entity_poly.pdbx_seq_one_letter_code
_entity_poly.pdbx_strand_id
1 'polypeptide(L)'
;MLSCRPLVMETFVEQERFQGTCYCAANWIHVRQTQGRSKLDTYKLKDKPIKDVFLFPPWTRISAKPSPRLRSLPNTYKISAAS
;
A
#
# COMPACT_ATOMS: atom_id res chain seq x y z
N MET A 1 16.83 -15.98 26.43
CA MET A 1 16.37 -14.68 25.89
C MET A 1 15.58 -14.97 24.64
N LEU A 2 14.24 -14.82 24.65
CA LEU A 2 13.40 -15.17 23.50
C LEU A 2 13.55 -14.08 22.43
N SER A 3 14.05 -14.45 21.24
CA SER A 3 14.08 -13.56 20.09
C SER A 3 12.68 -13.49 19.47
N CYS A 4 12.00 -12.36 19.65
CA CYS A 4 10.75 -12.12 18.95
C CYS A 4 11.08 -11.62 17.53
N ARG A 5 10.64 -12.34 16.49
CA ARG A 5 10.77 -11.89 15.11
C ARG A 5 9.56 -11.01 14.77
N PRO A 6 9.75 -9.74 14.37
CA PRO A 6 8.62 -8.90 13.99
C PRO A 6 7.94 -9.46 12.73
N LEU A 7 6.63 -9.60 12.79
CA LEU A 7 5.78 -10.01 11.67
C LEU A 7 5.18 -8.77 11.01
N VAL A 8 5.30 -8.66 9.69
CA VAL A 8 4.72 -7.59 8.87
C VAL A 8 3.84 -8.27 7.81
N MET A 9 2.71 -7.66 7.47
CA MET A 9 1.88 -8.09 6.36
C MET A 9 2.06 -7.15 5.17
N GLU A 10 2.25 -7.69 3.97
CA GLU A 10 2.29 -6.94 2.72
C GLU A 10 1.09 -7.27 1.83
N THR A 11 0.58 -6.28 1.10
CA THR A 11 -0.48 -6.46 0.09
C THR A 11 -0.20 -5.61 -1.15
N PHE A 12 -0.80 -6.03 -2.26
CA PHE A 12 -0.65 -5.40 -3.57
C PHE A 12 -1.99 -4.93 -4.12
N VAL A 13 -2.12 -3.64 -4.39
CA VAL A 13 -3.34 -3.02 -4.91
C VAL A 13 -3.08 -2.48 -6.31
N GLU A 14 -3.84 -2.92 -7.30
CA GLU A 14 -3.68 -2.44 -8.68
C GLU A 14 -4.26 -1.04 -8.87
N GLN A 15 -3.42 -0.09 -9.29
CA GLN A 15 -3.75 1.34 -9.31
C GLN A 15 -4.89 1.70 -10.24
N GLU A 16 -4.89 1.09 -11.43
CA GLU A 16 -5.88 1.38 -12.46
C GLU A 16 -7.28 0.92 -12.06
N ARG A 17 -7.37 -0.10 -11.20
CA ARG A 17 -8.63 -0.71 -10.77
C ARG A 17 -9.10 -0.21 -9.41
N PHE A 18 -8.18 0.06 -8.48
CA PHE A 18 -8.50 0.36 -7.10
C PHE A 18 -7.61 1.47 -6.54
N GLN A 19 -8.23 2.44 -5.88
CA GLN A 19 -7.53 3.58 -5.25
C GLN A 19 -6.80 3.21 -3.94
N GLY A 20 -7.13 2.06 -3.34
CA GLY A 20 -6.53 1.61 -2.08
C GLY A 20 -7.00 2.38 -0.84
N THR A 21 -8.14 3.06 -0.92
CA THR A 21 -8.69 3.90 0.16
C THR A 21 -8.96 3.12 1.45
N CYS A 22 -9.49 1.90 1.35
CA CYS A 22 -9.75 1.05 2.51
C CYS A 22 -8.46 0.65 3.25
N TYR A 23 -7.36 0.41 2.53
CA TYR A 23 -6.06 0.13 3.15
C TYR A 23 -5.51 1.37 3.85
N CYS A 24 -5.64 2.55 3.23
CA CYS A 24 -5.23 3.81 3.87
C CYS A 24 -6.07 4.11 5.12
N ALA A 25 -7.38 3.87 5.08
CA ALA A 25 -8.31 4.00 6.20
C ALA A 25 -7.94 3.07 7.37
N ALA A 26 -7.57 1.82 7.06
CA ALA A 26 -7.15 0.82 8.02
C ALA A 26 -5.71 1.00 8.54
N ASN A 27 -5.12 2.19 8.41
CA ASN A 27 -3.75 2.52 8.83
C ASN A 27 -2.64 1.69 8.15
N TRP A 28 -2.88 1.16 6.95
CA TRP A 28 -1.81 0.57 6.16
C TRP A 28 -0.90 1.65 5.58
N ILE A 29 0.39 1.36 5.55
CA ILE A 29 1.42 2.28 5.08
C ILE A 29 1.72 1.98 3.61
N HIS A 30 1.49 2.95 2.74
CA HIS A 30 1.97 2.87 1.36
C HIS A 30 3.48 3.02 1.33
N VAL A 31 4.19 2.04 0.75
CA VAL A 31 5.67 2.03 0.76
C VAL A 31 6.30 2.18 -0.61
N ARG A 32 5.70 1.63 -1.67
CA ARG A 32 6.24 1.68 -3.04
C ARG A 32 5.19 1.31 -4.08
N GLN A 33 5.56 1.49 -5.34
CA GLN A 33 4.87 0.95 -6.51
C GLN A 33 5.71 -0.17 -7.15
N THR A 34 5.05 -1.16 -7.74
CA THR A 34 5.69 -2.16 -8.59
C THR A 34 6.08 -1.50 -9.91
N GLN A 35 7.13 -2.02 -10.57
CA GLN A 35 7.63 -1.43 -11.82
C GLN A 35 6.82 -1.85 -13.06
N GLY A 36 5.67 -2.50 -12.88
CA GLY A 36 4.88 -3.04 -13.99
C GLY A 36 5.59 -4.15 -14.76
N ARG A 37 6.47 -4.91 -14.11
CA ARG A 37 7.28 -5.97 -14.73
C ARG A 37 6.95 -7.33 -14.15
N SER A 38 6.92 -8.35 -15.01
CA SER A 38 6.92 -9.74 -14.57
C SER A 38 8.36 -10.19 -14.26
N LYS A 39 8.49 -11.26 -13.46
CA LYS A 39 9.79 -11.86 -13.13
C LYS A 39 10.56 -12.37 -14.35
N LEU A 40 9.85 -12.65 -15.45
CA LEU A 40 10.39 -13.17 -16.72
C LEU A 40 10.32 -12.14 -17.86
N ASP A 41 10.24 -10.84 -17.56
CA ASP A 41 10.21 -9.78 -18.57
C ASP A 41 11.61 -9.56 -19.18
N THR A 42 12.00 -10.44 -20.10
CA THR A 42 13.28 -10.40 -20.83
C THR A 42 13.38 -9.18 -21.76
N TYR A 43 12.24 -8.75 -22.32
CA TYR A 43 12.17 -7.68 -23.32
C TYR A 43 11.89 -6.30 -22.71
N LYS A 44 11.81 -6.20 -21.37
CA LYS A 44 11.56 -4.96 -20.60
C LYS A 44 10.31 -4.21 -21.06
N LEU A 45 9.30 -4.94 -21.52
CA LEU A 45 8.10 -4.38 -22.14
C LEU A 45 7.21 -3.64 -21.14
N LYS A 46 7.40 -3.87 -19.83
CA LYS A 46 6.58 -3.26 -18.76
C LYS A 46 5.07 -3.48 -18.97
N ASP A 47 4.70 -4.64 -19.51
CA ASP A 47 3.33 -5.01 -19.87
C ASP A 47 2.48 -5.49 -18.66
N LYS A 48 2.82 -5.07 -17.44
CA LYS A 48 2.04 -5.41 -16.25
C LYS A 48 1.56 -4.15 -15.56
N PRO A 49 0.32 -4.16 -15.05
CA PRO A 49 -0.22 -2.99 -14.40
C PRO A 49 0.60 -2.67 -13.15
N ILE A 50 0.81 -1.38 -12.93
CA ILE A 50 1.50 -0.85 -11.76
C ILE A 50 0.60 -1.12 -10.55
N LYS A 51 1.19 -1.74 -9.52
CA LYS A 51 0.53 -2.06 -8.26
C LYS A 51 1.18 -1.28 -7.13
N ASP A 52 0.39 -0.83 -6.21
CA ASP A 52 0.87 -0.32 -4.93
C ASP A 52 1.14 -1.41 -3.95
N VAL A 53 2.19 -1.20 -3.19
CA VAL A 53 2.56 -2.05 -2.07
C VAL A 53 2.20 -1.30 -0.80
N PHE A 54 1.35 -1.93 -0.01
CA PHE A 54 1.01 -1.47 1.32
C PHE A 54 1.57 -2.45 2.36
N LEU A 55 2.11 -1.92 3.45
CA LEU A 55 2.54 -2.70 4.60
C LEU A 55 1.67 -2.39 5.79
N PHE A 56 1.23 -3.44 6.49
CA PHE A 56 0.65 -3.32 7.81
C PHE A 56 1.72 -3.68 8.84
N PRO A 57 2.22 -2.70 9.62
CA PRO A 57 3.20 -2.98 10.65
C PRO A 57 2.55 -3.76 11.81
N PRO A 58 3.31 -4.59 12.53
CA PRO A 58 2.87 -5.04 13.85
C PRO A 58 2.73 -3.78 14.72
N TRP A 59 1.83 -3.84 15.71
CA TRP A 59 1.31 -2.73 16.56
C TRP A 59 2.33 -1.75 17.19
N THR A 60 3.63 -1.88 16.92
CA THR A 60 4.69 -1.01 17.41
C THR A 60 4.75 0.32 16.65
N ARG A 61 4.19 1.36 17.29
CA ARG A 61 4.68 2.75 17.40
C ARG A 61 5.16 3.52 16.15
N ILE A 62 4.89 3.07 14.93
CA ILE A 62 5.00 3.92 13.76
C ILE A 62 3.71 4.73 13.71
N SER A 63 3.75 6.00 14.11
CA SER A 63 2.66 6.94 13.84
C SER A 63 2.42 6.92 12.34
N ALA A 64 1.42 6.18 11.89
CA ALA A 64 1.10 6.02 10.48
C ALA A 64 0.77 7.41 9.94
N LYS A 65 1.72 8.04 9.23
CA LYS A 65 1.39 9.26 8.51
C LYS A 65 0.39 8.85 7.43
N PRO A 66 -0.76 9.53 7.31
CA PRO A 66 -1.71 9.23 6.27
C PRO A 66 -0.99 9.26 4.94
N SER A 67 -1.21 8.21 4.13
CA SER A 67 -0.53 8.06 2.85
C SER A 67 -0.67 9.37 2.05
N PRO A 68 0.36 9.80 1.29
CA PRO A 68 0.27 10.99 0.46
C PRO A 68 -0.97 10.99 -0.46
N ARG A 69 -1.47 9.80 -0.76
CA ARG A 69 -2.65 9.60 -1.60
C ARG A 69 -3.96 9.90 -0.89
N LEU A 70 -4.10 9.56 0.39
CA LEU A 70 -5.28 9.97 1.15
C LEU A 70 -5.41 11.51 1.19
N ARG A 71 -4.29 12.24 1.11
CA ARG A 71 -4.29 13.70 0.98
C ARG A 71 -4.80 14.18 -0.37
N SER A 72 -4.45 13.51 -1.47
CA SER A 72 -4.84 13.89 -2.83
C SER A 72 -6.25 13.44 -3.23
N LEU A 73 -6.88 12.53 -2.47
CA LEU A 73 -8.27 12.15 -2.71
C LEU A 73 -9.21 13.35 -2.48
N PRO A 74 -10.19 13.60 -3.35
CA PRO A 74 -11.21 14.63 -3.09
C PRO A 74 -12.01 14.34 -1.79
N ASN A 75 -12.66 15.35 -1.21
CA ASN A 75 -13.12 15.26 0.18
C ASN A 75 -14.20 14.20 0.44
N THR A 76 -14.99 13.82 -0.57
CA THR A 76 -16.08 12.84 -0.45
C THR A 76 -15.62 11.46 0.03
N TYR A 77 -14.39 11.04 -0.27
CA TYR A 77 -13.85 9.72 0.11
C TYR A 77 -13.00 9.75 1.38
N LYS A 78 -12.73 10.95 1.95
CA LYS A 78 -12.01 11.08 3.23
C LYS A 78 -12.90 10.74 4.43
N ILE A 79 -14.17 11.11 4.36
CA ILE A 79 -15.18 10.87 5.42
C ILE A 79 -15.51 9.37 5.55
N SER A 80 -15.57 8.65 4.43
CA SER A 80 -15.82 7.19 4.42
C SER A 80 -14.67 6.35 4.96
N ALA A 81 -13.47 6.93 5.11
CA ALA A 81 -12.27 6.25 5.61
C ALA A 81 -12.05 6.44 7.12
N ALA A 82 -12.82 7.32 7.76
CA ALA A 82 -12.65 7.71 9.16
C ALA A 82 -13.78 7.22 10.08
N SER A 83 -14.63 6.31 9.59
CA SER A 83 -15.81 5.80 10.31
C SER A 83 -15.68 4.35 10.72
#